data_AF-A0A3D9LJ90-F1
#
_entry.id   AF-A0A3D9LJ90-F1
#
_cell.length_a   1.000
_cell.length_b   1.000
_cell.length_c   1.000
_cell.angle_alpha   90.00
_cell.angle_beta   90.00
_cell.angle_gamma   90.00
#
_symmetry.space_group_name_H-M   'P 1'
#
loop_
_entity.id
_entity.type
_entity.pdbx_description
1 polymer ?
#
loop_
_entity_poly.entity_id
_entity_poly.type
_entity_poly.pdbx_seq_one_letter_code
_entity_poly.pdbx_strand_id
1 'polypeptide(L)'
;MDVLEDIVLTRNSIQHEVELTSMRPRHADRKPGAAPSVFLDASEVELLHGMDQSTTTWLAPPTVHVNQETLESSIDTVERFVGWLDAAIETKLHRRE
;
A
#
# COMPACT_ATOMS: atom_id res chain seq x y z
N MET A 1 3.55 -10.09 3.03
CA MET A 1 4.41 -8.93 3.37
C MET A 1 4.04 -7.72 2.53
N ASP A 2 3.68 -7.93 1.26
CA ASP A 2 3.29 -6.88 0.31
C ASP A 2 2.18 -5.94 0.83
N VAL A 3 1.21 -6.47 1.58
CA VAL A 3 0.16 -5.68 2.25
C VAL A 3 0.72 -4.72 3.30
N LEU A 4 1.75 -5.11 4.08
CA LEU A 4 2.39 -4.20 5.05
C LEU A 4 3.11 -3.06 4.35
N GLU A 5 3.78 -3.36 3.24
CA GLU A 5 4.41 -2.34 2.41
C GLU A 5 3.35 -1.40 1.82
N ASP A 6 2.24 -1.94 1.32
CA ASP A 6 1.12 -1.15 0.81
C ASP A 6 0.53 -0.23 1.88
N ILE A 7 0.40 -0.70 3.13
CA ILE A 7 -0.09 0.12 4.24
C ILE A 7 0.85 1.32 4.45
N VAL A 8 2.17 1.08 4.49
CA VAL A 8 3.16 2.14 4.72
C VAL A 8 3.21 3.13 3.56
N LEU A 9 3.29 2.64 2.32
CA LEU A 9 3.35 3.49 1.13
C LEU A 9 2.06 4.32 0.95
N THR A 10 0.91 3.72 1.23
CA THR A 10 -0.38 4.40 1.15
C THR A 10 -0.46 5.49 2.19
N ARG A 11 -0.14 5.17 3.45
CA ARG A 11 -0.11 6.16 4.53
C ARG A 11 0.85 7.30 4.22
N ASN A 12 2.04 7.01 3.69
CA ASN A 12 3.01 8.04 3.31
C ASN A 12 2.49 8.95 2.19
N SER A 13 1.83 8.38 1.19
CA SER A 13 1.24 9.13 0.07
C SER A 13 0.13 10.09 0.54
N ILE A 14 -0.68 9.65 1.51
CA ILE A 14 -1.74 10.47 2.11
C ILE A 14 -1.14 11.62 2.93
N GLN A 15 -0.11 11.35 3.72
CA GLN A 15 0.50 12.36 4.58
C GLN A 15 1.32 13.41 3.85
N HIS A 16 1.92 13.05 2.73
CA HIS A 16 2.77 13.93 1.93
C HIS A 16 2.09 14.41 0.66
N GLU A 17 0.74 14.49 0.67
CA GLU A 17 -0.16 14.94 -0.40
C GLU A 17 0.45 14.87 -1.80
N VAL A 18 0.18 13.78 -2.50
CA VAL A 18 0.62 13.59 -3.90
C VAL A 18 0.09 14.71 -4.82
N GLU A 19 -1.03 15.34 -4.45
CA GLU A 19 -1.66 16.42 -5.21
C GLU A 19 -2.31 17.44 -4.26
N LEU A 20 -2.04 18.74 -4.44
CA LEU A 20 -2.56 19.84 -3.62
C LEU A 20 -4.03 20.20 -3.91
N THR A 21 -4.58 19.74 -5.04
CA THR A 21 -5.89 20.15 -5.56
C THR A 21 -7.02 19.17 -5.24
N SER A 22 -6.70 18.01 -4.67
CA SER A 22 -7.66 16.94 -4.38
C SER A 22 -7.80 16.73 -2.87
N MET A 23 -9.05 16.67 -2.38
CA MET A 23 -9.34 16.27 -1.00
C MET A 23 -9.40 14.75 -0.81
N ARG A 24 -9.31 13.97 -1.89
CA ARG A 24 -9.32 12.50 -1.81
C ARG A 24 -7.91 11.97 -1.61
N PRO A 25 -7.71 11.00 -0.69
CA PRO A 25 -6.42 10.37 -0.53
C PRO A 25 -6.02 9.65 -1.82
N ARG A 26 -4.81 9.93 -2.30
CA ARG A 26 -4.24 9.34 -3.51
C ARG A 26 -2.99 8.53 -3.20
N HIS A 27 -2.70 7.55 -4.05
CA HIS A 27 -1.51 6.72 -3.91
C HIS A 27 -0.44 7.16 -4.91
N ALA A 28 0.81 7.30 -4.46
CA ALA A 28 1.95 7.50 -5.35
C ALA A 28 2.34 6.16 -5.99
N ASP A 29 2.74 6.21 -7.26
CA ASP A 29 3.04 5.01 -8.04
C ASP A 29 4.21 4.21 -7.45
N ARG A 30 4.13 2.88 -7.52
CA ARG A 30 5.30 2.02 -7.29
C ARG A 30 6.20 2.09 -8.54
N LYS A 31 7.45 1.68 -8.40
CA LYS A 31 8.40 1.65 -9.53
C LYS A 31 7.78 0.89 -10.72
N PRO A 32 8.05 1.30 -11.97
CA PRO A 32 7.57 0.59 -13.15
C PRO A 32 7.86 -0.92 -13.07
N GLY A 33 6.82 -1.75 -13.26
CA GLY A 33 6.91 -3.21 -13.16
C GLY A 33 6.64 -3.80 -11.77
N ALA A 34 6.37 -2.98 -10.75
CA ALA A 34 5.88 -3.46 -9.46
C ALA A 34 4.37 -3.80 -9.52
N ALA A 35 3.93 -4.71 -8.65
CA ALA A 35 2.51 -5.02 -8.50
C ALA A 35 1.74 -3.79 -7.97
N PRO A 36 0.53 -3.53 -8.47
CA PRO A 36 -0.34 -2.47 -7.95
C PRO A 36 -0.60 -2.66 -6.46
N SER A 37 -0.75 -1.54 -5.73
CA SER A 37 -1.15 -1.60 -4.32
C SER A 37 -2.55 -2.18 -4.17
N VAL A 38 -2.76 -2.98 -3.14
CA VAL A 38 -4.08 -3.58 -2.83
C VAL A 38 -5.16 -2.54 -2.47
N PHE A 39 -4.76 -1.30 -2.18
CA PHE A 39 -5.68 -0.21 -1.81
C PHE A 39 -6.06 0.69 -2.99
N LEU A 40 -5.65 0.36 -4.21
CA LEU A 40 -6.07 1.12 -5.39
C LEU A 40 -7.48 0.73 -5.81
N ASP A 41 -8.26 1.69 -6.30
CA ASP A 41 -9.53 1.39 -6.94
C ASP A 41 -9.29 0.54 -8.20
N ALA A 42 -9.85 -0.67 -8.23
CA ALA A 42 -9.64 -1.63 -9.31
C ALA A 42 -10.12 -1.09 -10.68
N SER A 43 -11.19 -0.30 -10.69
CA SER A 43 -11.71 0.29 -11.93
C SER A 43 -10.80 1.39 -12.46
N GLU A 44 -10.19 2.19 -11.58
CA GLU A 44 -9.21 3.20 -11.96
C GLU A 44 -7.91 2.55 -12.45
N VAL A 45 -7.49 1.45 -11.81
CA VAL A 45 -6.31 0.66 -12.22
C VAL A 45 -6.51 0.02 -13.60
N GLU A 46 -7.68 -0.55 -13.88
CA GLU A 46 -8.00 -1.09 -15.20
C GLU A 46 -7.94 -0.02 -16.30
N LEU A 47 -8.47 1.18 -16.01
CA LEU A 47 -8.40 2.32 -16.94
C LEU A 47 -6.94 2.75 -17.18
N LEU A 48 -6.10 2.78 -16.14
CA LEU A 48 -4.69 3.14 -16.24
C LEU A 48 -3.89 2.11 -17.06
N HIS A 49 -4.21 0.82 -16.95
CA HIS A 49 -3.56 -0.23 -17.75
C HIS A 49 -3.90 -0.16 -19.24
N GLY A 50 -5.04 0.42 -19.62
CA GLY A 50 -5.44 0.65 -21.01
C GLY A 50 -4.79 1.88 -21.66
N MET A 51 -4.12 2.73 -20.88
CA MET A 51 -3.46 3.96 -21.36
C MET A 51 -1.99 3.71 -21.65
N ASP A 52 -1.44 4.38 -22.67
CA ASP A 52 -0.02 4.25 -23.02
C ASP A 52 0.86 4.69 -21.86
N GLN A 53 1.83 3.84 -21.46
CA GLN A 53 2.70 4.02 -20.29
C GLN A 53 3.52 5.32 -20.35
N SER A 54 3.70 5.89 -21.55
CA SER A 54 4.33 7.20 -21.76
C SER A 54 3.47 8.39 -21.31
N THR A 55 2.16 8.18 -21.20
CA THR A 55 1.12 9.17 -20.89
C THR A 55 0.50 8.95 -19.50
N THR A 56 0.67 7.75 -18.92
CA THR A 56 0.07 7.32 -17.65
C THR A 56 0.61 8.09 -16.44
N THR A 57 1.83 8.61 -16.54
CA THR A 57 2.43 9.36 -15.45
C THR A 57 1.74 10.74 -15.38
N TRP A 58 0.97 10.99 -14.31
CA TRP A 58 0.65 12.32 -13.73
C TRP A 58 -0.68 13.03 -14.02
N LEU A 59 -1.55 12.59 -14.94
CA LEU A 59 -2.80 13.36 -15.15
C LEU A 59 -3.85 13.17 -14.05
N ALA A 60 -3.88 12.00 -13.39
CA ALA A 60 -4.66 11.78 -12.18
C ALA A 60 -4.15 10.51 -11.45
N PRO A 61 -3.47 10.62 -10.30
CA PRO A 61 -3.07 9.44 -9.53
C PRO A 61 -4.32 8.67 -9.05
N PRO A 62 -4.33 7.33 -9.06
CA PRO A 62 -5.49 6.57 -8.62
C PRO A 62 -5.81 6.86 -7.15
N THR A 63 -7.09 6.84 -6.85
CA THR A 63 -7.62 7.06 -5.51
C THR A 63 -7.40 5.83 -4.64
N VAL A 64 -7.19 6.09 -3.36
CA VAL A 64 -7.13 5.04 -2.35
C VAL A 64 -8.56 4.64 -1.99
N HIS A 65 -8.87 3.36 -2.15
CA HIS A 65 -10.15 2.78 -1.77
C HIS A 65 -9.93 1.62 -0.79
N VAL A 66 -10.58 1.70 0.36
CA VAL A 66 -10.56 0.64 1.38
C VAL A 66 -11.96 0.04 1.47
N ASN A 67 -12.06 -1.24 1.14
CA ASN A 67 -13.27 -2.04 1.32
C ASN A 67 -13.10 -2.98 2.54
N GLN A 68 -14.15 -3.74 2.87
CA GLN A 68 -14.11 -4.65 4.01
C GLN A 68 -13.01 -5.73 3.86
N GLU A 69 -12.88 -6.33 2.69
CA GLU A 69 -11.90 -7.39 2.43
C GLU A 69 -10.45 -6.89 2.60
N THR A 70 -10.13 -5.73 2.03
CA THR A 70 -8.79 -5.12 2.16
C THR A 70 -8.51 -4.70 3.60
N LEU A 71 -9.51 -4.25 4.35
CA LEU A 71 -9.37 -3.95 5.77
C LEU A 71 -9.09 -5.22 6.60
N GLU A 72 -9.88 -6.27 6.42
CA GLU A 72 -9.70 -7.55 7.12
C GLU A 72 -8.33 -8.17 6.79
N SER A 73 -7.94 -8.18 5.52
CA SER A 73 -6.62 -8.66 5.09
C SER A 73 -5.47 -7.84 5.67
N SER A 74 -5.67 -6.53 5.85
CA SER A 74 -4.67 -5.65 6.48
C SER A 74 -4.48 -5.98 7.95
N ILE A 75 -5.58 -6.19 8.67
CA ILE A 75 -5.55 -6.57 10.09
C ILE A 75 -4.85 -7.92 10.27
N ASP A 76 -5.25 -8.96 9.53
CA ASP A 76 -4.62 -10.29 9.61
C ASP A 76 -3.11 -10.22 9.34
N THR A 77 -2.69 -9.46 8.32
CA THR A 77 -1.28 -9.32 7.99
C THR A 77 -0.49 -8.67 9.13
N VAL A 78 -1.05 -7.62 9.75
CA VAL A 78 -0.41 -6.92 10.87
C VAL A 78 -0.32 -7.84 12.09
N GLU A 79 -1.38 -8.56 12.43
CA GLU A 79 -1.39 -9.51 13.56
C GLU A 79 -0.34 -10.61 13.40
N ARG A 80 -0.26 -11.19 12.20
CA ARG A 80 0.75 -12.21 11.87
C ARG A 80 2.18 -11.66 11.95
N PHE A 81 2.39 -10.42 11.51
CA PHE A 81 3.69 -9.77 11.62
C PHE A 81 4.09 -9.51 13.08
N VAL A 82 3.16 -9.02 13.90
CA VAL A 82 3.41 -8.81 15.34
C VAL A 82 3.73 -10.13 16.02
N GLY A 83 2.93 -11.19 15.79
CA GLY A 83 3.20 -12.51 16.37
C GLY A 83 4.56 -13.08 15.97
N TRP A 84 4.99 -12.87 14.71
CA TRP A 84 6.34 -13.21 14.28
C TRP A 84 7.42 -12.36 14.97
N LEU A 85 7.20 -11.06 15.08
CA LEU A 85 8.17 -10.12 15.66
C LEU A 85 8.41 -10.43 17.14
N ASP A 86 7.35 -10.71 17.90
CA ASP A 86 7.44 -11.09 19.31
C ASP A 86 8.27 -12.37 19.49
N ALA A 87 7.99 -13.42 18.72
CA ALA A 87 8.76 -14.67 18.74
C ALA A 87 10.24 -14.45 18.36
N ALA A 88 10.50 -13.56 17.39
CA ALA A 88 11.86 -13.20 16.98
C ALA A 88 12.61 -12.44 18.09
N ILE A 89 11.93 -11.53 18.80
CA ILE A 89 12.49 -10.80 19.95
C ILE A 89 12.83 -11.79 21.07
N GLU A 90 11.91 -12.66 21.46
CA GLU A 90 12.14 -13.68 22.49
C GLU A 90 13.36 -14.55 22.15
N THR A 91 13.44 -15.04 20.92
CA THR A 91 14.58 -15.85 20.44
C THR A 91 15.91 -15.11 20.56
N LYS A 92 15.93 -13.79 20.33
CA LYS A 92 17.14 -12.97 20.43
C LYS A 92 17.52 -12.66 21.87
N LEU A 93 16.54 -12.49 22.76
CA LEU A 93 16.77 -12.26 24.19
C LEU A 93 17.32 -13.52 24.87
N HIS A 94 16.73 -14.70 24.63
CA HIS A 94 17.22 -15.97 25.19
C HIS A 94 18.61 -16.39 24.67
N ARG A 95 19.08 -15.83 23.54
CA ARG A 95 20.44 -16.07 23.03
C ARG A 95 21.50 -15.20 23.72
N ARG A 96 21.09 -14.19 24.48
CA ARG A 96 21.99 -13.27 25.19
C ARG A 96 22.28 -13.68 26.63
N GLU A 97 21.60 -14.71 27.13
CA GLU A 97 21.86 -15.38 28.41
C GLU A 97 22.72 -16.63 28.20
#